data_AF-A0A520N2W1-F1
#
_entry.id   AF-A0A520N2W1-F1
#
_cell.length_a   1.000
_cell.length_b   1.000
_cell.length_c   1.000
_cell.angle_alpha   90.00
_cell.angle_beta   90.00
_cell.angle_gamma   90.00
#
_symmetry.space_group_name_H-M   'P 1'
#
loop_
_entity.id
_entity.type
_entity.pdbx_description
1 polymer ?
#
loop_
_entity_poly.entity_id
_entity_poly.type
_entity_poly.pdbx_seq_one_letter_code
_entity_poly.pdbx_strand_id
1 'polypeptide(L)'
;MTSKYLTTICLLLGTILPLIVDTGSTHLLNTNWDAHSRVHEVWRLSTNIFIAAIGLYLLWISNYLLLPALLSSCIVLGFFSAIFTMSLYGGVPIGEGIEEPNPFGIPANIFVFLIIAIIQSVSFIFLFKNR
;
A
#
# COMPACT_ATOMS: atom_id res chain seq x y z
N MET A 1 0.61 13.40 18.69
CA MET A 1 1.98 13.07 18.24
C MET A 1 2.10 11.63 17.74
N THR A 2 1.73 10.61 18.53
CA THR A 2 1.86 9.19 18.12
C THR A 2 1.17 8.86 16.79
N SER A 3 -0.10 9.26 16.60
CA SER A 3 -0.83 9.03 15.34
C SER A 3 -0.14 9.65 14.12
N LYS A 4 0.50 10.82 14.30
CA LYS A 4 1.26 11.49 13.23
C LYS A 4 2.42 10.62 12.72
N TYR A 5 3.19 10.02 13.62
CA TYR A 5 4.28 9.12 13.23
C TYR A 5 3.78 7.80 12.65
N LEU A 6 2.75 7.19 13.24
CA LEU A 6 2.19 5.93 12.74
C LEU A 6 1.59 6.09 11.34
N THR A 7 0.85 7.16 11.08
CA THR A 7 0.35 7.47 9.74
C THR A 7 1.49 7.75 8.75
N THR A 8 2.57 8.42 9.18
CA THR A 8 3.76 8.62 8.33
C THR A 8 4.38 7.29 7.92
N ILE A 9 4.53 6.35 8.87
CA ILE A 9 5.04 5.00 8.60
C ILE A 9 4.13 4.29 7.60
N CYS A 10 2.80 4.35 7.77
CA CYS A 10 1.87 3.70 6.86
C CYS A 10 1.91 4.30 5.45
N LEU A 11 2.00 5.62 5.32
CA LEU A 11 2.14 6.30 4.03
C LEU A 11 3.44 5.89 3.32
N LEU A 12 4.55 5.79 4.04
CA LEU A 12 5.83 5.39 3.45
C LEU A 12 5.85 3.90 3.11
N LEU A 13 5.46 3.02 4.02
CA LEU A 13 5.45 1.57 3.78
C LEU A 13 4.42 1.18 2.72
N GLY A 14 3.26 1.82 2.67
CA GLY A 14 2.24 1.56 1.67
C GLY A 14 2.58 2.05 0.25
N THR A 15 3.66 2.83 0.09
CA THR A 15 4.00 3.46 -1.20
C THR A 15 5.43 3.20 -1.65
N ILE A 16 6.42 3.51 -0.83
CA ILE A 16 7.84 3.37 -1.17
C ILE A 16 8.23 1.89 -1.27
N LEU A 17 7.71 1.04 -0.39
CA LEU A 17 8.01 -0.38 -0.45
C LEU A 17 7.44 -1.03 -1.74
N PRO A 18 6.15 -0.87 -2.09
CA PRO A 18 5.64 -1.32 -3.39
C PRO A 18 6.39 -0.72 -4.58
N LEU A 19 6.77 0.57 -4.52
CA LEU A 19 7.57 1.18 -5.60
C LEU A 19 8.89 0.44 -5.83
N ILE A 20 9.58 0.04 -4.76
CA ILE A 20 10.87 -0.66 -4.86
C ILE A 20 10.66 -2.11 -5.33
N VAL A 21 9.66 -2.80 -4.80
CA VAL A 21 9.43 -4.22 -5.08
C VAL A 21 8.81 -4.43 -6.47
N ASP A 22 7.84 -3.59 -6.83
CA ASP A 22 6.98 -3.81 -7.99
C ASP A 22 7.58 -3.19 -9.28
N THR A 23 8.72 -2.49 -9.20
CA THR A 23 9.44 -1.99 -10.39
C THR A 23 10.47 -2.97 -10.95
N GLY A 24 10.70 -4.12 -10.30
CA GLY A 24 11.69 -5.11 -10.70
C GLY A 24 11.29 -6.02 -11.86
N SER A 25 12.17 -6.98 -12.18
CA SER A 25 12.00 -7.97 -13.26
C SER A 25 10.89 -8.98 -13.02
N THR A 26 10.41 -9.10 -11.78
CA THR A 26 9.25 -9.93 -11.43
C THR A 26 7.92 -9.23 -11.72
N HIS A 27 7.92 -7.89 -11.82
CA HIS A 27 6.71 -7.07 -11.93
C HIS A 27 6.77 -6.13 -13.14
N LEU A 28 6.97 -4.82 -12.95
CA LEU A 28 6.91 -3.84 -14.02
C LEU A 28 7.86 -4.15 -15.19
N LEU A 29 9.06 -4.68 -14.91
CA LEU A 29 10.04 -5.04 -15.93
C LEU A 29 9.96 -6.51 -16.36
N ASN A 30 8.90 -7.22 -15.97
CA ASN A 30 8.65 -8.58 -16.40
C ASN A 30 8.24 -8.60 -17.88
N THR A 31 9.06 -9.28 -18.70
CA THR A 31 8.84 -9.41 -20.14
C THR A 31 7.64 -10.29 -20.49
N ASN A 32 7.19 -11.13 -19.57
CA ASN A 32 6.04 -12.01 -19.77
C ASN A 32 4.71 -11.30 -19.51
N TRP A 33 4.72 -10.16 -18.83
CA TRP A 33 3.51 -9.35 -18.65
C TRP A 33 3.10 -8.67 -19.95
N ASP A 34 1.79 -8.59 -20.18
CA ASP A 34 1.25 -7.78 -21.26
C ASP A 34 1.67 -6.31 -21.13
N ALA A 35 1.89 -5.65 -22.26
CA ALA A 35 2.34 -4.27 -22.29
C ALA A 35 1.36 -3.29 -21.63
N HIS A 36 0.06 -3.56 -21.72
CA HIS A 36 -0.97 -2.76 -21.11
C HIS A 36 -0.98 -2.91 -19.57
N SER A 37 -0.74 -4.12 -19.05
CA SER A 37 -0.66 -4.37 -17.60
C SER A 37 0.43 -3.54 -16.93
N ARG A 38 1.56 -3.32 -17.62
CA ARG A 38 2.63 -2.42 -17.13
C ARG A 38 2.18 -0.98 -16.97
N VAL A 39 1.28 -0.49 -17.83
CA VAL A 39 0.72 0.86 -17.71
C VAL A 39 -0.14 0.96 -16.45
N HIS A 40 -0.99 -0.04 -16.19
CA HIS A 40 -1.80 -0.08 -14.97
C HIS A 40 -0.94 -0.16 -13.70
N GLU A 41 0.18 -0.88 -13.73
CA GLU A 41 1.10 -0.95 -12.60
C GLU A 41 1.73 0.42 -12.31
N VAL A 42 2.26 1.11 -13.33
CA VAL A 42 2.80 2.48 -13.16
C VAL A 42 1.71 3.44 -12.70
N TRP A 43 0.48 3.32 -13.24
CA TRP A 43 -0.65 4.15 -12.82
C TRP A 43 -0.97 3.91 -11.34
N ARG A 44 -1.05 2.66 -10.87
CA ARG A 44 -1.27 2.31 -9.47
C ARG A 44 -0.17 2.88 -8.57
N LEU A 45 1.09 2.66 -8.92
CA LEU A 45 2.24 3.15 -8.13
C LEU A 45 2.27 4.68 -8.05
N SER A 46 2.13 5.37 -9.17
CA SER A 46 2.13 6.84 -9.22
C SER A 46 0.96 7.46 -8.46
N THR A 47 -0.24 6.87 -8.57
CA THR A 47 -1.42 7.31 -7.79
C THR A 47 -1.15 7.21 -6.29
N ASN A 48 -0.60 6.09 -5.84
CA ASN A 48 -0.26 5.89 -4.43
C ASN A 48 0.81 6.89 -3.96
N ILE A 49 1.85 7.14 -4.76
CA ILE A 49 2.88 8.15 -4.47
C ILE A 49 2.25 9.55 -4.30
N PHE A 50 1.33 9.95 -5.18
CA PHE A 50 0.67 11.26 -5.06
C PHE A 50 -0.23 11.34 -3.81
N ILE A 51 -0.97 10.27 -3.50
CA ILE A 51 -1.75 10.19 -2.26
C ILE A 51 -0.84 10.33 -1.04
N ALA A 52 0.31 9.65 -1.02
CA ALA A 52 1.26 9.76 0.09
C ALA A 52 1.93 11.12 0.17
N ALA A 53 2.30 11.73 -0.94
CA ALA A 53 2.86 13.07 -0.97
C ALA A 53 1.88 14.09 -0.38
N ILE A 54 0.60 14.05 -0.80
CA ILE A 54 -0.47 14.90 -0.27
C ILE A 54 -0.68 14.60 1.23
N GLY A 55 -0.75 13.32 1.60
CA GLY A 55 -0.89 12.90 3.00
C GLY A 55 0.23 13.43 3.89
N LEU A 56 1.49 13.30 3.46
CA LEU A 56 2.66 13.79 4.19
C LEU A 56 2.67 15.32 4.30
N TYR A 57 2.34 16.03 3.21
CA TYR A 57 2.23 17.49 3.22
C TYR A 57 1.17 17.95 4.24
N LEU A 58 -0.04 17.41 4.16
CA LEU A 58 -1.13 17.74 5.07
C LEU A 58 -0.78 17.43 6.53
N LEU A 59 -0.05 16.34 6.76
CA LEU A 59 0.31 15.86 8.08
C LEU A 59 1.43 16.68 8.73
N TRP A 60 2.48 16.99 7.98
CA TRP A 60 3.70 17.63 8.48
C TRP A 60 3.70 19.14 8.35
N ILE A 61 3.11 19.68 7.27
CA ILE A 61 3.09 21.12 6.99
C ILE A 61 1.78 21.74 7.44
N SER A 62 0.64 21.16 7.03
CA SER A 62 -0.68 21.73 7.34
C SER A 62 -1.26 21.28 8.68
N ASN A 63 -0.57 20.41 9.42
CA ASN A 63 -0.97 19.88 10.74
C ASN A 63 -2.37 19.23 10.82
N TYR A 64 -2.88 18.69 9.70
CA TYR A 64 -4.07 17.84 9.72
C TYR A 64 -3.73 16.41 10.14
N LEU A 65 -4.55 15.80 11.00
CA LEU A 65 -4.33 14.41 11.44
C LEU A 65 -5.27 13.41 10.76
N LEU A 66 -6.55 13.77 10.60
CA LEU A 66 -7.58 12.83 10.12
C LEU A 66 -7.49 12.59 8.61
N LEU A 67 -7.41 13.65 7.82
CA LEU A 67 -7.37 13.51 6.36
C LEU A 67 -6.15 12.68 5.89
N PRO A 68 -4.91 12.89 6.38
CA PRO A 68 -3.79 12.00 6.04
C PRO A 68 -3.98 10.54 6.45
N ALA A 69 -4.60 10.30 7.61
CA ALA A 69 -4.90 8.94 8.06
C ALA A 69 -5.93 8.25 7.15
N LEU A 70 -6.93 8.98 6.68
CA LEU A 70 -7.89 8.49 5.68
C LEU A 70 -7.22 8.22 4.33
N LEU A 71 -6.37 9.13 3.85
CA LEU A 71 -5.59 8.94 2.62
C LEU A 71 -4.67 7.70 2.70
N SER A 72 -4.00 7.50 3.84
CA SER A 72 -3.22 6.28 4.07
C SER A 72 -4.08 5.03 4.06
N SER A 73 -5.31 5.14 4.59
CA SER A 73 -6.26 4.02 4.58
C SER A 73 -6.75 3.72 3.16
N CYS A 74 -6.89 4.70 2.27
CA CYS A 74 -7.23 4.46 0.87
C CYS A 74 -6.18 3.59 0.17
N ILE A 75 -4.89 3.77 0.46
CA ILE A 75 -3.80 2.93 -0.09
C ILE A 75 -3.95 1.48 0.39
N VAL A 76 -4.16 1.29 1.70
CA VAL A 76 -4.33 -0.04 2.32
C VAL A 76 -5.59 -0.74 1.81
N LEU A 77 -6.73 -0.02 1.80
CA LEU A 77 -8.01 -0.54 1.33
C LEU A 77 -8.01 -0.80 -0.17
N GLY A 78 -7.26 -0.04 -0.97
CA GLY A 78 -7.07 -0.32 -2.39
C GLY A 78 -6.44 -1.70 -2.63
N PHE A 79 -5.38 -2.02 -1.88
CA PHE A 79 -4.75 -3.34 -1.92
C PHE A 79 -5.73 -4.46 -1.50
N PHE A 80 -6.39 -4.30 -0.35
CA PHE A 80 -7.33 -5.34 0.11
C PHE A 80 -8.54 -5.49 -0.81
N SER A 81 -8.99 -4.41 -1.46
CA SER A 81 -10.03 -4.48 -2.49
C SER A 81 -9.58 -5.38 -3.64
N ALA A 82 -8.33 -5.22 -4.12
CA ALA A 82 -7.78 -6.10 -5.14
C ALA A 82 -7.70 -7.56 -4.65
N ILE A 83 -7.17 -7.81 -3.45
CA ILE A 83 -7.07 -9.18 -2.90
C ILE A 83 -8.45 -9.86 -2.76
N PHE A 84 -9.46 -9.15 -2.26
CA PHE A 84 -10.78 -9.73 -2.05
C PHE A 84 -11.59 -9.89 -3.35
N THR A 85 -11.25 -9.14 -4.40
CA THR A 85 -11.96 -9.18 -5.69
C THR A 85 -11.19 -9.88 -6.80
N MET A 86 -9.95 -10.33 -6.56
CA MET A 86 -9.08 -10.89 -7.60
C MET A 86 -9.70 -12.06 -8.37
N SER A 87 -10.47 -12.91 -7.70
CA SER A 87 -11.14 -14.05 -8.35
C SER A 87 -12.17 -13.63 -9.41
N LEU A 88 -12.70 -12.40 -9.34
CA LEU A 88 -13.67 -11.89 -10.31
C LEU A 88 -13.07 -11.60 -11.68
N TYR A 89 -11.74 -11.42 -11.75
CA TYR A 89 -11.01 -11.09 -12.97
C TYR A 89 -9.80 -12.00 -13.22
N GLY A 90 -9.77 -13.17 -12.57
CA GLY A 90 -8.69 -14.16 -12.72
C GLY A 90 -7.35 -13.72 -12.13
N GLY A 91 -7.35 -12.77 -11.19
CA GLY A 91 -6.15 -12.32 -10.50
C GLY A 91 -5.62 -13.34 -9.49
N VAL A 92 -4.31 -13.26 -9.24
CA VAL A 92 -3.57 -14.10 -8.27
C VAL A 92 -2.74 -13.20 -7.35
N PRO A 93 -2.49 -13.61 -6.10
CA PRO A 93 -1.73 -12.79 -5.15
C PRO A 93 -0.22 -12.81 -5.42
N ILE A 94 0.28 -13.80 -6.15
CA ILE A 94 1.68 -13.97 -6.57
C ILE A 94 1.67 -14.33 -8.06
N GLY A 95 2.54 -13.72 -8.86
CA GLY A 95 2.62 -13.99 -10.30
C GLY A 95 3.02 -15.43 -10.62
N GLU A 96 2.51 -15.96 -11.73
CA GLU A 96 2.85 -17.33 -12.16
C GLU A 96 4.35 -17.51 -12.43
N GLY A 97 4.93 -18.57 -11.87
CA GLY A 97 6.36 -18.86 -12.00
C GLY A 97 7.27 -17.92 -11.20
N ILE A 98 6.71 -17.06 -10.36
CA ILE A 98 7.46 -16.17 -9.47
C ILE A 98 7.46 -16.78 -8.06
N GLU A 99 8.66 -17.04 -7.53
CA GLU A 99 8.79 -17.37 -6.12
C GLU A 99 8.86 -16.07 -5.31
N GLU A 100 7.92 -15.92 -4.38
CA GLU A 100 7.92 -14.83 -3.41
C GLU A 100 8.03 -15.39 -1.98
N PRO A 101 8.65 -14.64 -1.04
CA PRO A 101 8.65 -15.02 0.36
C PRO A 101 7.22 -15.25 0.87
N ASN A 102 7.05 -16.31 1.66
CA ASN A 102 5.75 -16.74 2.14
C ASN A 102 5.78 -16.99 3.66
N PRO A 103 5.96 -15.94 4.48
CA PRO A 103 6.04 -16.07 5.93
C PRO A 103 4.75 -16.67 6.48
N PHE A 104 4.87 -17.76 7.24
CA PHE A 104 3.74 -18.49 7.83
C PHE A 104 2.71 -19.01 6.82
N GLY A 105 3.09 -19.20 5.54
CA GLY A 105 2.15 -19.63 4.50
C GLY A 105 1.22 -18.52 3.99
N ILE A 106 1.47 -17.25 4.35
CA ILE A 106 0.82 -16.07 3.78
C ILE A 106 1.74 -15.35 2.78
N PRO A 107 1.29 -15.06 1.54
CA PRO A 107 2.03 -14.25 0.58
C PRO A 107 2.60 -12.96 1.19
N ALA A 108 3.87 -12.64 0.90
CA ALA A 108 4.57 -11.50 1.52
C ALA A 108 3.82 -10.17 1.36
N ASN A 109 3.23 -9.90 0.20
CA ASN A 109 2.44 -8.70 -0.03
C ASN A 109 1.25 -8.60 0.95
N ILE A 110 0.46 -9.67 1.11
CA ILE A 110 -0.66 -9.74 2.05
C ILE A 110 -0.15 -9.58 3.48
N PHE A 111 0.91 -10.29 3.85
CA PHE A 111 1.48 -10.24 5.19
C PHE A 111 1.92 -8.80 5.56
N VAL A 112 2.62 -8.12 4.67
CA VAL A 112 3.07 -6.74 4.89
C VAL A 112 1.89 -5.77 4.95
N PHE A 113 0.92 -5.86 4.04
CA PHE A 113 -0.25 -4.98 4.06
C PHE A 113 -1.16 -5.22 5.28
N LEU A 114 -1.21 -6.43 5.83
CA LEU A 114 -1.85 -6.72 7.12
C LEU A 114 -1.15 -5.97 8.26
N ILE A 115 0.19 -5.98 8.31
CA ILE A 115 0.95 -5.21 9.30
C ILE A 115 0.66 -3.71 9.16
N ILE A 116 0.67 -3.17 7.93
CA ILE A 116 0.35 -1.76 7.68
C ILE A 116 -1.08 -1.44 8.14
N ALA A 117 -2.05 -2.31 7.86
CA ALA A 117 -3.44 -2.14 8.31
C ALA A 117 -3.57 -2.11 9.84
N ILE A 118 -2.83 -2.96 10.55
CA ILE A 118 -2.79 -2.97 12.01
C ILE A 118 -2.19 -1.65 12.53
N ILE A 119 -1.05 -1.21 12.00
CA ILE A 119 -0.42 0.05 12.39
C ILE A 119 -1.36 1.23 12.14
N GLN A 120 -2.05 1.25 10.98
CA GLN A 120 -3.00 2.30 10.64
C GLN A 120 -4.22 2.29 11.57
N SER A 121 -4.71 1.12 11.95
CA SER A 121 -5.79 0.98 12.93
C SER A 121 -5.37 1.52 14.31
N VAL A 122 -4.16 1.20 14.77
CA VAL A 122 -3.59 1.75 16.00
C VAL A 122 -3.42 3.27 15.90
N SER A 123 -3.04 3.79 14.72
CA SER A 123 -2.97 5.24 14.47
C SER A 123 -4.32 5.92 14.72
N PHE A 124 -5.42 5.33 14.25
CA PHE A 124 -6.77 5.85 14.51
C PHE A 124 -7.13 5.83 16.00
N ILE A 125 -6.78 4.76 16.74
CA ILE A 125 -7.01 4.70 18.20
C ILE A 125 -6.33 5.90 18.88
N PHE A 126 -5.06 6.18 18.57
CA PHE A 126 -4.36 7.34 19.13
C PHE A 126 -4.88 8.69 18.61
N LEU A 127 -5.41 8.74 17.39
CA LEU A 127 -6.01 9.95 16.84
C LEU A 127 -7.28 10.33 17.59
N PHE A 128 -8.15 9.37 17.87
CA PHE A 128 -9.44 9.63 18.53
C PHE A 128 -9.33 9.67 20.06
N LYS A 129 -8.36 8.98 20.67
CA LYS A 129 -8.13 9.05 22.12
C LYS A 129 -7.62 10.43 22.59
N ASN A 130 -6.99 11.19 21.71
CA ASN A 130 -6.40 12.50 22.00
C ASN A 130 -7.24 13.69 21.48
N ARG A 131 -8.51 13.44 21.14
CA ARG A 131 -9.51 14.48 20.84
C ARG A 131 -10.43 14.65 22.03
#